data_AF-A0A370K5V7-F1
#
_entry.id   AF-A0A370K5V7-F1
#
_cell.length_a   1.000
_cell.length_b   1.000
_cell.length_c   1.000
_cell.angle_alpha   90.00
_cell.angle_beta   90.00
_cell.angle_gamma   90.00
#
_symmetry.space_group_name_H-M   'P 1'
#
loop_
_entity.id
_entity.type
_entity.pdbx_description
1 polymer ?
#
loop_
_entity_poly.entity_id
_entity_poly.type
_entity_poly.pdbx_seq_one_letter_code
_entity_poly.pdbx_strand_id
1 'polypeptide(L)'
;MQTERTEAVPYALTVARACAELAADAINDGALPTQLAATLSAAAKGAADRLDRFLCAKGESLSTDARRLLLNAQMDLEAVAQIAGLVVTNHLTPRNATCVAMSARYTAEQAVKHLKHAEEELGD
;
A
#
# COMPACT_ATOMS: atom_id res chain seq x y z
N MET A 1 21.17 -12.02 -2.19
CA MET A 1 20.61 -10.77 -2.77
C MET A 1 19.69 -10.99 -3.99
N GLN A 2 19.47 -12.21 -4.50
CA GLN A 2 18.50 -12.45 -5.59
C GLN A 2 17.05 -12.65 -5.11
N THR A 3 16.84 -13.24 -3.93
CA THR A 3 15.52 -13.49 -3.35
C THR A 3 14.70 -12.22 -3.05
N GLU A 4 15.35 -11.13 -2.63
CA GLU A 4 14.66 -9.87 -2.34
C GLU A 4 13.99 -9.23 -3.58
N ARG A 5 14.48 -9.53 -4.79
CA ARG A 5 14.02 -8.93 -6.04
C ARG A 5 12.79 -9.63 -6.63
N THR A 6 12.63 -10.93 -6.39
CA THR A 6 11.50 -11.70 -6.92
C THR A 6 10.25 -11.59 -6.05
N GLU A 7 10.39 -11.11 -4.83
CA GLU A 7 9.30 -11.03 -3.84
C GLU A 7 8.67 -9.63 -3.70
N ALA A 8 9.04 -8.66 -4.54
CA ALA A 8 8.54 -7.29 -4.40
C ALA A 8 7.01 -7.19 -4.55
N VAL A 9 6.44 -7.87 -5.55
CA VAL A 9 5.00 -7.88 -5.80
C VAL A 9 4.23 -8.68 -4.75
N PRO A 10 4.62 -9.94 -4.41
CA PRO A 10 3.96 -10.67 -3.32
C PRO A 10 4.04 -9.94 -1.97
N TYR A 11 5.20 -9.36 -1.64
CA TYR A 11 5.37 -8.58 -0.41
C TYR A 11 4.44 -7.37 -0.37
N ALA A 12 4.41 -6.58 -1.45
CA ALA A 12 3.54 -5.42 -1.54
C ALA A 12 2.06 -5.82 -1.43
N LEU A 13 1.67 -6.96 -2.01
CA LEU A 13 0.31 -7.47 -1.93
C LEU A 13 -0.07 -7.87 -0.50
N THR A 14 0.82 -8.55 0.22
CA THR A 14 0.63 -8.86 1.65
C THR A 14 0.48 -7.58 2.47
N VAL A 15 1.35 -6.59 2.24
CA VAL A 15 1.28 -5.30 2.96
C VAL A 15 -0.02 -4.56 2.64
N ALA A 16 -0.44 -4.50 1.37
CA ALA A 16 -1.67 -3.83 0.97
C ALA A 16 -2.91 -4.47 1.61
N ARG A 17 -2.97 -5.82 1.67
CA ARG A 17 -4.04 -6.56 2.37
C ARG A 17 -4.06 -6.23 3.86
N ALA A 18 -2.91 -6.31 4.52
CA ALA A 18 -2.80 -5.98 5.94
C ALA A 18 -3.21 -4.53 6.21
N CYS A 19 -2.84 -3.58 5.34
CA CYS A 19 -3.25 -2.19 5.47
C CYS A 19 -4.77 -2.02 5.36
N ALA A 20 -5.41 -2.70 4.41
CA ALA A 20 -6.86 -2.66 4.25
C ALA A 20 -7.60 -3.26 5.46
N GLU A 21 -7.11 -4.39 5.99
CA GLU A 21 -7.68 -5.05 7.16
C GLU A 21 -7.55 -4.19 8.43
N LEU A 22 -6.34 -3.70 8.73
CA LEU A 22 -6.11 -2.86 9.90
C LEU A 22 -6.88 -1.53 9.83
N ALA A 23 -7.03 -0.96 8.62
CA ALA A 23 -7.87 0.22 8.44
C ALA A 23 -9.36 -0.10 8.60
N ALA A 24 -9.82 -1.30 8.22
CA ALA A 24 -11.18 -1.76 8.48
C ALA A 24 -11.46 -1.90 9.97
N ASP A 25 -10.52 -2.48 10.73
CA ASP A 25 -10.63 -2.61 12.18
C ASP A 25 -10.72 -1.23 12.86
N ALA A 26 -9.88 -0.28 12.45
CA ALA A 26 -9.94 1.10 12.95
C ALA A 26 -11.27 1.80 12.67
N ILE A 27 -11.92 1.49 11.54
CA ILE A 27 -13.26 2.01 11.23
C ILE A 27 -14.30 1.41 12.17
N ASN A 28 -14.24 0.09 12.41
CA ASN A 28 -15.16 -0.61 13.30
C ASN A 28 -15.04 -0.13 14.76
N ASP A 29 -13.81 0.14 15.20
CA ASP A 29 -13.52 0.66 16.53
C ASP A 29 -13.81 2.18 16.65
N GLY A 30 -14.11 2.85 15.53
CA GLY A 30 -14.43 4.27 15.48
C GLY A 30 -13.23 5.20 15.75
N ALA A 31 -12.01 4.67 15.72
CA ALA A 31 -10.79 5.41 15.92
C ALA A 31 -9.61 4.74 15.20
N LEU A 32 -8.70 5.57 14.68
CA LEU A 32 -7.41 5.12 14.17
C LEU A 32 -6.32 5.61 15.13
N PRO A 33 -5.83 4.76 16.07
CA PRO A 33 -4.79 5.15 17.00
C PRO A 33 -3.52 5.60 16.29
N THR A 34 -2.82 6.60 16.84
CA THR A 34 -1.59 7.16 16.25
C THR A 34 -0.52 6.10 15.99
N GLN A 35 -0.36 5.13 16.90
CA GLN A 35 0.59 4.03 16.71
C GLN A 35 0.22 3.13 15.53
N LEU A 36 -1.06 2.81 15.37
CA LEU A 36 -1.54 2.02 14.24
C LEU A 36 -1.37 2.79 12.92
N ALA A 37 -1.68 4.08 12.92
CA ALA A 37 -1.46 4.95 11.76
C ALA A 37 0.02 5.04 11.37
N ALA A 38 0.93 5.14 12.34
CA ALA A 38 2.36 5.14 12.08
C ALA A 38 2.84 3.81 11.49
N THR A 39 2.35 2.68 12.00
CA THR A 39 2.64 1.34 11.46
C THR A 39 2.14 1.18 10.03
N LEU A 40 0.89 1.59 9.76
CA LEU A 40 0.31 1.60 8.40
C LEU A 40 1.17 2.47 7.46
N SER A 41 1.53 3.67 7.90
CA SER A 41 2.32 4.61 7.12
C SER A 41 3.69 4.04 6.75
N ALA A 42 4.41 3.51 7.73
CA ALA A 42 5.73 2.93 7.53
C ALA A 42 5.69 1.67 6.66
N ALA A 43 4.74 0.77 6.88
CA ALA A 43 4.59 -0.46 6.10
C ALA A 43 4.27 -0.16 4.63
N ALA A 44 3.28 0.71 4.39
CA ALA A 44 2.90 1.10 3.04
C ALA A 44 4.06 1.81 2.31
N LYS A 45 4.79 2.71 2.99
CA LYS A 45 5.96 3.37 2.39
C LYS A 45 7.06 2.36 2.05
N GLY A 46 7.37 1.44 2.96
CA GLY A 46 8.36 0.38 2.71
C GLY A 46 8.00 -0.52 1.53
N ALA A 47 6.72 -0.84 1.34
CA ALA A 47 6.24 -1.58 0.19
C ALA A 47 6.35 -0.77 -1.11
N ALA A 48 5.94 0.50 -1.10
CA ALA A 48 6.10 1.39 -2.24
C ALA A 48 7.57 1.53 -2.67
N ASP A 49 8.49 1.76 -1.73
CA ASP A 49 9.93 1.89 -2.01
C ASP A 49 10.56 0.58 -2.52
N ARG A 50 9.98 -0.57 -2.17
CA ARG A 50 10.41 -1.86 -2.72
C ARG A 50 9.89 -2.07 -4.15
N LEU A 51 8.65 -1.66 -4.44
CA LEU A 51 8.10 -1.67 -5.79
C LEU A 51 8.85 -0.70 -6.71
N ASP A 52 9.17 0.50 -6.23
CA ASP A 52 9.95 1.50 -6.97
C ASP A 52 11.30 0.92 -7.43
N ARG A 53 12.04 0.33 -6.48
CA ARG A 53 13.32 -0.33 -6.78
C ARG A 53 13.16 -1.49 -7.76
N PHE A 54 12.07 -2.25 -7.67
CA PHE A 54 11.76 -3.31 -8.63
C PHE A 54 11.49 -2.74 -10.03
N LEU A 55 10.66 -1.70 -10.14
CA LEU A 55 10.34 -1.00 -11.37
C LEU A 55 11.57 -0.36 -12.02
N CYS A 56 12.46 0.27 -11.24
CA CYS A 56 13.72 0.79 -11.76
C CYS A 56 14.63 -0.34 -12.29
N ALA A 57 14.65 -1.50 -11.63
CA ALA A 57 15.53 -2.61 -12.00
C ALA A 57 14.99 -3.48 -13.15
N LYS A 58 13.67 -3.56 -13.32
CA LYS A 58 13.00 -4.50 -14.23
C LYS A 58 12.02 -3.86 -15.20
N GLY A 59 11.69 -2.58 -15.05
CA GLY A 59 10.62 -1.91 -15.77
C GLY A 59 10.72 -1.96 -17.29
N GLU A 60 11.92 -2.02 -17.87
CA GLU A 60 12.10 -2.16 -19.32
C GLU A 60 11.86 -3.59 -19.82
N SER A 61 11.99 -4.58 -18.95
CA SER A 61 11.73 -6.00 -19.26
C SER A 61 10.28 -6.42 -19.02
N LEU A 62 9.46 -5.54 -18.44
CA LEU A 62 8.05 -5.79 -18.18
C LEU A 62 7.19 -5.47 -19.41
N SER A 63 6.07 -6.17 -19.54
CA SER A 63 5.01 -5.73 -20.46
C SER A 63 4.53 -4.32 -20.07
N THR A 64 4.02 -3.57 -21.04
CA THR A 64 3.50 -2.21 -20.80
C THR A 64 2.38 -2.23 -19.75
N ASP A 65 1.53 -3.25 -19.78
CA ASP A 65 0.41 -3.39 -18.84
C ASP A 65 0.89 -3.76 -17.43
N ALA A 66 1.80 -4.74 -17.29
CA ALA A 66 2.38 -5.08 -15.99
C ALA A 66 3.10 -3.88 -15.36
N ARG A 67 3.88 -3.12 -16.15
CA ARG A 67 4.55 -1.90 -15.68
C ARG A 67 3.55 -0.85 -15.21
N ARG A 68 2.47 -0.62 -15.96
CA ARG A 68 1.41 0.34 -15.58
C ARG A 68 0.72 -0.07 -14.29
N LEU A 69 0.34 -1.35 -14.15
CA LEU A 69 -0.32 -1.87 -12.96
C LEU A 69 0.57 -1.71 -11.71
N LEU A 70 1.86 -2.02 -11.82
CA LEU A 70 2.80 -1.87 -10.73
C LEU A 70 3.06 -0.40 -10.35
N LEU A 71 3.12 0.51 -11.33
CA LEU A 71 3.21 1.94 -11.05
C LEU A 71 1.96 2.45 -10.31
N ASN A 72 0.77 2.02 -10.73
CA ASN A 72 -0.47 2.35 -10.03
C ASN A 72 -0.47 1.82 -8.59
N ALA A 73 -0.07 0.56 -8.40
CA ALA A 73 0.05 -0.04 -7.06
C ALA A 73 1.06 0.70 -6.18
N GLN A 74 2.21 1.11 -6.73
CA GLN A 74 3.19 1.94 -6.02
C GLN A 74 2.56 3.26 -5.57
N MET A 75 1.89 3.98 -6.46
CA MET A 75 1.24 5.25 -6.14
C MET A 75 0.14 5.07 -5.08
N ASP A 76 -0.65 4.01 -5.15
CA ASP A 76 -1.67 3.70 -4.15
C ASP A 76 -1.04 3.46 -2.77
N LEU A 77 0.06 2.71 -2.69
CA LEU A 77 0.78 2.48 -1.43
C LEU A 77 1.42 3.74 -0.87
N GLU A 78 1.95 4.63 -1.72
CA GLU A 78 2.42 5.95 -1.27
C GLU A 78 1.28 6.82 -0.74
N ALA A 79 0.13 6.79 -1.40
CA ALA A 79 -1.06 7.48 -0.94
C ALA A 79 -1.54 6.93 0.41
N VAL A 80 -1.59 5.61 0.61
CA VAL A 80 -1.86 5.01 1.93
C VAL A 80 -0.88 5.52 2.98
N ALA A 81 0.42 5.57 2.64
CA ALA A 81 1.43 6.04 3.56
C ALA A 81 1.21 7.50 4.01
N GLN A 82 0.90 8.38 3.05
CA GLN A 82 0.61 9.79 3.31
C GLN A 82 -0.68 9.98 4.10
N ILE A 83 -1.76 9.30 3.69
CA ILE A 83 -3.07 9.35 4.34
C ILE A 83 -2.94 8.95 5.81
N ALA A 84 -2.30 7.81 6.10
CA ALA A 84 -2.06 7.35 7.47
C ALA A 84 -1.14 8.33 8.24
N GLY A 85 -0.15 8.91 7.55
CA GLY A 85 0.75 9.92 8.13
C GLY A 85 0.04 11.21 8.58
N LEU A 86 -1.13 11.54 8.03
CA LEU A 86 -1.94 12.70 8.48
C LEU A 86 -2.40 12.55 9.93
N VAL A 87 -2.70 11.32 10.38
CA VAL A 87 -3.11 11.04 11.77
C VAL A 87 -1.94 11.25 12.73
N VAL A 88 -0.74 10.86 12.30
CA VAL A 88 0.50 11.01 13.08
C VAL A 88 0.86 12.47 13.28
N THR A 89 0.68 13.28 12.24
CA THR A 89 1.13 14.67 12.21
C THR A 89 0.13 15.68 12.77
N ASN A 90 -1.19 15.41 12.67
CA ASN A 90 -2.22 16.44 12.92
C ASN A 90 -3.13 16.20 14.14
N HIS A 91 -2.83 15.24 15.01
CA HIS A 91 -3.63 14.92 16.22
C HIS A 91 -5.16 14.96 15.95
N LEU A 92 -5.60 14.19 14.97
CA LEU A 92 -6.97 14.26 14.46
C LEU A 92 -8.01 13.90 15.53
N THR A 93 -9.18 14.54 15.44
CA THR A 93 -10.36 14.11 16.20
C THR A 93 -10.76 12.68 15.78
N PRO A 94 -11.42 11.90 16.64
CA PRO A 94 -11.83 10.53 16.31
C PRO A 94 -12.61 10.43 14.98
N ARG A 95 -13.56 11.34 14.76
CA ARG A 95 -14.32 11.41 13.49
C ARG A 95 -13.41 11.59 12.27
N ASN A 96 -12.46 12.52 12.35
CA ASN A 96 -11.53 12.78 11.24
C ASN A 96 -10.55 11.61 11.05
N ALA A 97 -10.11 10.97 12.14
CA ALA A 97 -9.28 9.77 12.10
C ALA A 97 -10.01 8.60 11.42
N THR A 98 -11.31 8.43 11.66
CA THR A 98 -12.16 7.45 10.96
C THR A 98 -12.29 7.77 9.47
N CYS A 99 -12.46 9.05 9.10
CA CYS A 99 -12.45 9.46 7.69
C CYS A 99 -11.12 9.10 7.01
N VAL A 100 -9.99 9.35 7.68
CA VAL A 100 -8.67 8.95 7.20
C VAL A 100 -8.56 7.44 7.06
N ALA A 101 -9.05 6.66 8.03
CA ALA A 101 -9.06 5.20 7.96
C ALA A 101 -9.88 4.68 6.76
N MET A 102 -11.04 5.27 6.46
CA MET A 102 -11.84 4.94 5.27
C MET A 102 -11.06 5.20 3.97
N SER A 103 -10.39 6.36 3.87
CA SER A 103 -9.57 6.69 2.70
C SER A 103 -8.37 5.76 2.56
N ALA A 104 -7.68 5.44 3.67
CA ALA A 104 -6.55 4.52 3.69
C ALA A 104 -6.99 3.12 3.25
N ARG A 105 -8.11 2.62 3.79
CA ARG A 105 -8.69 1.33 3.42
C ARG A 105 -9.01 1.26 1.93
N TYR A 106 -9.78 2.23 1.43
CA TYR A 106 -10.17 2.24 0.02
C TYR A 106 -8.94 2.21 -0.90
N THR A 107 -7.93 3.03 -0.59
CA THR A 107 -6.71 3.12 -1.38
C THR A 107 -5.89 1.83 -1.31
N ALA A 108 -5.79 1.21 -0.12
CA ALA A 108 -5.17 -0.10 0.05
C ALA A 108 -5.88 -1.20 -0.75
N GLU A 109 -7.22 -1.17 -0.81
CA GLU A 109 -8.00 -2.10 -1.65
C GLU A 109 -7.73 -1.89 -3.15
N GLN A 110 -7.47 -0.65 -3.61
CA GLN A 110 -7.03 -0.40 -5.00
C GLN A 110 -5.62 -0.95 -5.25
N ALA A 111 -4.69 -0.75 -4.32
CA ALA A 111 -3.35 -1.35 -4.42
C ALA A 111 -3.44 -2.87 -4.54
N VAL A 112 -4.29 -3.53 -3.75
CA VAL A 112 -4.52 -4.99 -3.83
C VAL A 112 -5.01 -5.39 -5.22
N LYS A 113 -5.94 -4.66 -5.84
CA LYS A 113 -6.45 -4.97 -7.18
C LYS A 113 -5.35 -4.85 -8.23
N HIS A 114 -4.61 -3.74 -8.23
CA HIS A 114 -3.51 -3.52 -9.16
C HIS A 114 -2.42 -4.59 -9.02
N LEU A 115 -2.07 -4.97 -7.79
CA LEU A 115 -1.05 -5.97 -7.52
C LEU A 115 -1.48 -7.38 -7.92
N LYS A 116 -2.75 -7.76 -7.69
CA LYS A 116 -3.27 -9.05 -8.16
C LYS A 116 -3.21 -9.17 -9.67
N HIS A 117 -3.69 -8.15 -10.39
CA HIS A 117 -3.62 -8.16 -11.85
C HIS A 117 -2.16 -8.15 -12.34
N ALA A 118 -1.26 -7.45 -11.66
CA ALA A 118 0.16 -7.48 -12.00
C ALA A 118 0.79 -8.87 -11.77
N GLU A 119 0.41 -9.60 -10.71
CA GLU A 119 0.87 -10.98 -10.50
C GLU A 119 0.38 -11.92 -11.61
N GLU A 120 -0.87 -11.77 -12.05
CA GLU A 120 -1.43 -12.55 -13.16
C GLU A 120 -0.64 -12.31 -14.46
N GLU A 121 -0.37 -11.04 -14.80
CA GLU A 121 0.43 -10.65 -15.97
C GLU A 121 1.91 -11.05 -15.91
N LEU A 122 2.43 -11.34 -14.72
CA LEU A 122 3.82 -11.78 -14.49
C LEU A 122 3.96 -13.30 -14.40
N GLY A 123 2.86 -14.02 -14.17
CA GLY A 123 2.81 -15.47 -14.03
C GLY A 123 2.60 -16.21 -15.35
N ASP A 124 2.15 -15.51 -16.39
CA ASP A 124 2.07 -15.96 -17.78
C ASP A 124 3.37 -15.68 -18.56
#